data_AF-A0ABD6FWG2-F1
#
_entry.id   AF-A0ABD6FWG2-F1
#
_cell.length_a   1.000
_cell.length_b   1.000
_cell.length_c   1.000
_cell.angle_alpha   90.00
_cell.angle_beta   90.00
_cell.angle_gamma   90.00
#
_symmetry.space_group_name_H-M   'P 1'
#
loop_
_entity.id
_entity.type
_entity.pdbx_description
1 polymer ?
#
loop_
_entity_poly.entity_id
_entity_poly.type
_entity_poly.pdbx_seq_one_letter_code
_entity_poly.pdbx_strand_id
1 'polypeptide(L)'
;MGRPRLVAAMVIIFTLGFAWSGLAHGQAASGWQAGAAVFSIAPRSQDLEDGLSLGGYDGGRVAVGIHTPITARALALTAGAERLLLLVLDLPGFDQELSTRIRAEAATATGWPQDRIWVAATHTHAAPDLLGLWGGAPDGYRTLVRERAVAAAQLAVERLEPVELAMASFRARGLGENRRGWAFTDETLSLLVARRPGGPVVATLINAGIPPRVLGPENRWISPDWVGSLRAALEEWHGGTAFFLTGAGGDVVPAAAAEGFHGAMAFGIEVARRVDEALQGLLAGEGAIPWRALEPHLRVSVAELVLPVQSPAVLEAVEAGRVGYRLGRTGDLVTVTTWVGRATFGRGDARAEALTIPGEVVTRMGIQIRGLMHHPDGFIFSLTHDTLGVFLSWDEWMTGRHGHDEEAHSLGINGGVLLYQALSALP
;
A
#
# COMPACT_ATOMS: atom_id res chain seq x y z
N MET A 1 -82.77 -44.60 27.51
CA MET A 1 -82.38 -44.34 26.11
C MET A 1 -81.35 -43.21 26.10
N GLY A 2 -80.07 -43.53 25.95
CA GLY A 2 -78.97 -42.55 25.89
C GLY A 2 -77.97 -43.00 24.84
N ARG A 3 -77.83 -42.21 23.78
CA ARG A 3 -77.06 -42.49 22.55
C ARG A 3 -75.54 -42.53 22.80
N PRO A 4 -74.76 -43.32 22.04
CA PRO A 4 -73.31 -43.37 22.16
C PRO A 4 -72.62 -42.16 21.48
N ARG A 5 -71.51 -41.72 22.06
CA ARG A 5 -70.66 -40.63 21.56
C ARG A 5 -69.68 -41.16 20.50
N LEU A 6 -69.71 -40.58 19.30
CA LEU A 6 -68.68 -40.72 18.26
C LEU A 6 -67.47 -39.85 18.60
N VAL A 7 -66.28 -40.45 18.60
CA VAL A 7 -65.00 -39.76 18.74
C VAL A 7 -64.56 -39.33 17.34
N ALA A 8 -64.45 -38.02 17.09
CA ALA A 8 -63.88 -37.47 15.87
C ALA A 8 -62.37 -37.24 16.05
N ALA A 9 -61.56 -37.87 15.20
CA ALA A 9 -60.12 -37.66 15.14
C ALA A 9 -59.82 -36.36 14.39
N MET A 10 -59.15 -35.42 15.06
CA MET A 10 -58.72 -34.15 14.49
C MET A 10 -57.32 -34.30 13.89
N VAL A 11 -57.22 -34.25 12.57
CA VAL A 11 -55.94 -34.23 11.83
C VAL A 11 -55.40 -32.80 11.86
N ILE A 12 -54.28 -32.58 12.54
CA ILE A 12 -53.54 -31.30 12.55
C ILE A 12 -52.57 -31.33 11.37
N ILE A 13 -52.82 -30.51 10.36
CA ILE A 13 -51.89 -30.25 9.25
C ILE A 13 -50.98 -29.10 9.71
N PHE A 14 -49.68 -29.40 9.89
CA PHE A 14 -48.65 -28.37 10.09
C PHE A 14 -48.31 -27.74 8.74
N THR A 15 -48.76 -26.50 8.49
CA THR A 15 -48.22 -25.66 7.42
C THR A 15 -46.97 -24.94 7.94
N LEU A 16 -45.80 -25.40 7.51
CA LEU A 16 -44.54 -24.67 7.68
C LEU A 16 -44.57 -23.39 6.83
N GLY A 17 -44.84 -22.26 7.46
CA GLY A 17 -44.63 -20.95 6.86
C GLY A 17 -43.13 -20.65 6.77
N PHE A 18 -42.57 -20.71 5.56
CA PHE A 18 -41.27 -20.11 5.26
C PHE A 18 -41.40 -18.60 5.35
N ALA A 19 -40.99 -18.02 6.48
CA ALA A 19 -40.82 -16.58 6.60
C ALA A 19 -39.54 -16.21 5.81
N TRP A 20 -39.74 -15.65 4.62
CA TRP A 20 -38.68 -14.97 3.87
C TRP A 20 -38.28 -13.73 4.67
N SER A 21 -37.22 -13.82 5.46
CA SER A 21 -36.58 -12.64 6.04
C SER A 21 -35.93 -11.87 4.89
N GLY A 22 -36.66 -10.88 4.38
CA GLY A 22 -36.12 -9.88 3.47
C GLY A 22 -34.85 -9.30 4.10
N LEU A 23 -33.73 -9.44 3.39
CA LEU A 23 -32.52 -8.68 3.64
C LEU A 23 -32.90 -7.20 3.61
N ALA A 24 -33.09 -6.61 4.78
CA ALA A 24 -33.12 -5.17 4.95
C ALA A 24 -31.78 -4.67 4.41
N HIS A 25 -31.80 -4.10 3.20
CA HIS A 25 -30.73 -3.25 2.73
C HIS A 25 -30.72 -2.05 3.67
N GLY A 26 -29.90 -2.14 4.73
CA GLY A 26 -29.65 -1.01 5.61
C GLY A 26 -29.26 0.18 4.75
N GLN A 27 -29.89 1.33 4.98
CA GLN A 27 -29.44 2.59 4.40
C GLN A 27 -27.93 2.69 4.61
N ALA A 28 -27.17 2.74 3.52
CA ALA A 28 -25.74 2.96 3.59
C ALA A 28 -25.49 4.18 4.48
N ALA A 29 -24.63 4.03 5.50
CA ALA A 29 -24.26 5.13 6.35
C ALA A 29 -23.78 6.28 5.46
N SER A 30 -24.37 7.47 5.62
CA SER A 30 -24.05 8.65 4.82
C SER A 30 -22.69 9.28 5.17
N GLY A 31 -22.01 8.76 6.19
CA GLY A 31 -20.71 9.21 6.68
C GLY A 31 -19.54 8.37 6.18
N TRP A 32 -18.32 8.80 6.54
CA TRP A 32 -17.14 7.95 6.38
C TRP A 32 -17.22 6.75 7.32
N GLN A 33 -16.81 5.60 6.82
CA GLN A 33 -16.45 4.47 7.68
C GLN A 33 -15.01 4.05 7.40
N ALA A 34 -14.31 3.63 8.44
CA ALA A 34 -12.98 3.05 8.33
C ALA A 34 -12.84 1.82 9.21
N GLY A 35 -12.05 0.87 8.76
CA GLY A 35 -11.68 -0.31 9.54
C GLY A 35 -10.22 -0.66 9.25
N ALA A 36 -9.49 -1.06 10.29
CA ALA A 36 -8.08 -1.40 10.19
C ALA A 36 -7.76 -2.76 10.80
N ALA A 37 -6.83 -3.47 10.16
CA ALA A 37 -6.34 -4.75 10.63
C ALA A 37 -4.85 -4.92 10.32
N VAL A 38 -4.17 -5.68 11.18
CA VAL A 38 -2.75 -6.00 11.06
C VAL A 38 -2.59 -7.49 11.25
N PHE A 39 -1.88 -8.14 10.33
CA PHE A 39 -1.44 -9.52 10.48
C PHE A 39 0.07 -9.59 10.31
N SER A 40 0.73 -10.42 11.12
CA SER A 40 2.12 -10.76 10.89
C SER A 40 2.25 -11.55 9.59
N ILE A 41 3.24 -11.18 8.78
CA ILE A 41 3.72 -11.94 7.63
C ILE A 41 5.15 -12.43 7.87
N ALA A 42 5.62 -12.44 9.12
CA ALA A 42 6.94 -12.96 9.43
C ALA A 42 7.05 -14.46 9.05
N PRO A 43 8.18 -14.90 8.45
CA PRO A 43 8.36 -16.29 8.09
C PRO A 43 8.35 -17.20 9.31
N ARG A 44 7.92 -18.44 9.10
CA ARG A 44 8.03 -19.53 10.09
C ARG A 44 9.48 -20.02 10.13
N SER A 45 9.84 -20.75 11.18
CA SER A 45 11.18 -21.34 11.29
C SER A 45 11.53 -22.20 10.07
N GLN A 46 10.58 -23.01 9.58
CA GLN A 46 10.77 -23.81 8.36
C GLN A 46 11.09 -22.95 7.14
N ASP A 47 10.43 -21.80 6.98
CA ASP A 47 10.67 -20.92 5.83
C ASP A 47 12.10 -20.33 5.87
N LEU A 48 12.68 -20.14 7.06
CA LEU A 48 14.07 -19.71 7.23
C LEU A 48 15.05 -20.87 6.94
N GLU A 49 14.72 -22.09 7.36
CA GLU A 49 15.51 -23.31 7.11
C GLU A 49 15.55 -23.68 5.62
N ASP A 50 14.45 -23.48 4.90
CA ASP A 50 14.32 -23.75 3.46
C ASP A 50 15.15 -22.77 2.59
N GLY A 51 15.73 -21.73 3.20
CA GLY A 51 16.48 -20.70 2.51
C GLY A 51 15.55 -19.63 1.94
N LEU A 52 15.61 -18.44 2.54
CA LEU A 52 14.80 -17.31 2.15
C LEU A 52 15.73 -16.13 1.84
N SER A 53 15.63 -15.57 0.63
CA SER A 53 16.45 -14.43 0.23
C SER A 53 15.80 -13.11 0.61
N LEU A 54 16.60 -12.09 0.95
CA LEU A 54 16.15 -10.73 1.19
C LEU A 54 16.26 -9.90 -0.09
N GLY A 55 15.20 -9.17 -0.44
CA GLY A 55 15.18 -8.34 -1.64
C GLY A 55 15.68 -6.90 -1.42
N GLY A 56 16.00 -6.21 -2.51
CA GLY A 56 16.38 -4.79 -2.54
C GLY A 56 17.88 -4.49 -2.71
N TYR A 57 18.76 -5.46 -2.44
CA TYR A 57 20.20 -5.31 -2.66
C TYR A 57 20.78 -6.60 -3.26
N ASP A 58 21.74 -6.42 -4.17
CA ASP A 58 22.52 -7.52 -4.75
C ASP A 58 23.43 -8.18 -3.72
N GLY A 59 24.00 -9.33 -4.09
CA GLY A 59 24.97 -10.06 -3.24
C GLY A 59 24.41 -11.31 -2.54
N GLY A 60 23.21 -11.78 -2.89
CA GLY A 60 22.71 -13.09 -2.46
C GLY A 60 22.44 -13.19 -0.96
N ARG A 61 21.72 -12.22 -0.40
CA ARG A 61 21.47 -12.12 1.05
C ARG A 61 20.42 -13.12 1.48
N VAL A 62 20.82 -14.18 2.17
CA VAL A 62 19.90 -15.13 2.81
C VAL A 62 19.58 -14.69 4.23
N ALA A 63 18.29 -14.62 4.58
CA ALA A 63 17.83 -14.25 5.91
C ALA A 63 18.36 -15.22 6.98
N VAL A 64 18.84 -14.69 8.09
CA VAL A 64 19.35 -15.49 9.23
C VAL A 64 18.41 -15.50 10.43
N GLY A 65 17.35 -14.70 10.38
CA GLY A 65 16.39 -14.56 11.48
C GLY A 65 15.52 -13.33 11.34
N ILE A 66 14.64 -13.14 12.31
CA ILE A 66 13.73 -12.00 12.41
C ILE A 66 14.19 -11.11 13.56
N HIS A 67 14.57 -9.87 13.25
CA HIS A 67 14.84 -8.85 14.28
C HIS A 67 13.52 -8.19 14.71
N THR A 68 12.70 -7.79 13.74
CA THR A 68 11.40 -7.16 13.99
C THR A 68 10.37 -7.75 13.03
N PRO A 69 9.20 -8.21 13.52
CA PRO A 69 8.17 -8.78 12.66
C PRO A 69 7.71 -7.81 11.58
N ILE A 70 7.57 -8.34 10.37
CA ILE A 70 6.99 -7.66 9.21
C ILE A 70 5.49 -7.97 9.12
N THR A 71 4.71 -7.03 8.60
CA THR A 71 3.24 -7.06 8.66
C THR A 71 2.57 -6.84 7.31
N ALA A 72 1.38 -7.44 7.15
CA ALA A 72 0.37 -7.02 6.21
C ALA A 72 -0.66 -6.16 6.97
N ARG A 73 -0.84 -4.92 6.53
CA ARG A 73 -1.76 -3.96 7.15
C ARG A 73 -2.85 -3.62 6.15
N ALA A 74 -4.10 -3.70 6.56
CA ALA A 74 -5.26 -3.38 5.73
C ALA A 74 -6.03 -2.18 6.29
N LEU A 75 -6.34 -1.21 5.43
CA LEU A 75 -7.23 -0.10 5.71
C LEU A 75 -8.42 -0.18 4.75
N ALA A 76 -9.61 -0.45 5.28
CA ALA A 76 -10.87 -0.39 4.56
C ALA A 76 -11.49 1.00 4.79
N LEU A 77 -11.92 1.67 3.71
CA LEU A 77 -12.61 2.96 3.74
C LEU A 77 -13.89 2.87 2.90
N THR A 78 -14.99 3.44 3.41
CA THR A 78 -16.22 3.61 2.64
C THR A 78 -16.82 5.00 2.83
N ALA A 79 -17.51 5.48 1.79
CA ALA A 79 -18.42 6.62 1.86
C ALA A 79 -19.64 6.31 0.98
N GLY A 80 -20.77 5.94 1.61
CA GLY A 80 -21.91 5.39 0.89
C GLY A 80 -21.57 4.05 0.23
N ALA A 81 -21.78 3.93 -1.09
CA ALA A 81 -21.51 2.70 -1.84
C ALA A 81 -20.05 2.56 -2.34
N GLU A 82 -19.31 3.66 -2.33
CA GLU A 82 -17.92 3.74 -2.76
C GLU A 82 -17.01 3.18 -1.67
N ARG A 83 -15.99 2.43 -2.10
CA ARG A 83 -15.13 1.67 -1.20
C ARG A 83 -13.70 1.63 -1.71
N LEU A 84 -12.75 1.61 -0.79
CA LEU A 84 -11.32 1.43 -1.04
C LEU A 84 -10.76 0.53 0.06
N LEU A 85 -10.09 -0.56 -0.34
CA LEU A 85 -9.29 -1.37 0.55
C LEU A 85 -7.83 -1.21 0.17
N LEU A 86 -7.02 -0.68 1.07
CA LEU A 86 -5.59 -0.54 0.90
C LEU A 86 -4.84 -1.56 1.76
N LEU A 87 -4.15 -2.49 1.11
CA LEU A 87 -3.24 -3.44 1.71
C LEU A 87 -1.81 -2.92 1.57
N VAL A 88 -1.09 -2.80 2.68
CA VAL A 88 0.32 -2.40 2.72
C VAL A 88 1.13 -3.54 3.32
N LEU A 89 2.08 -4.06 2.55
CA LEU A 89 2.92 -5.19 2.92
C LEU A 89 4.33 -4.71 3.23
N ASP A 90 4.89 -5.13 4.36
CA ASP A 90 6.29 -4.90 4.71
C ASP A 90 7.21 -5.80 3.85
N LEU A 91 7.41 -5.42 2.60
CA LEU A 91 8.19 -6.12 1.58
C LEU A 91 8.99 -5.11 0.74
N PRO A 92 10.07 -5.54 0.06
CA PRO A 92 10.74 -4.71 -0.96
C PRO A 92 9.80 -4.44 -2.15
N GLY A 93 8.90 -5.37 -2.44
CA GLY A 93 7.90 -5.33 -3.50
C GLY A 93 7.32 -6.74 -3.68
N PHE A 94 6.57 -6.95 -4.76
CA PHE A 94 6.05 -8.26 -5.14
C PHE A 94 5.83 -8.38 -6.66
N ASP A 95 5.74 -9.61 -7.15
CA ASP A 95 5.38 -9.89 -8.54
C ASP A 95 3.88 -9.73 -8.84
N GLN A 96 3.52 -9.75 -10.13
CA GLN A 96 2.13 -9.54 -10.56
C GLN A 96 1.23 -10.73 -10.25
N GLU A 97 1.79 -11.93 -10.15
CA GLU A 97 1.02 -13.12 -9.78
C GLU A 97 0.51 -13.01 -8.35
N LEU A 98 1.39 -12.71 -7.39
CA LEU A 98 1.04 -12.56 -5.99
C LEU A 98 0.04 -11.41 -5.82
N SER A 99 0.30 -10.24 -6.43
CA SER A 99 -0.57 -9.07 -6.33
C SER A 99 -1.97 -9.37 -6.87
N THR A 100 -2.07 -10.07 -8.01
CA THR A 100 -3.36 -10.45 -8.60
C THR A 100 -4.12 -11.44 -7.72
N ARG A 101 -3.45 -12.47 -7.22
CA ARG A 101 -4.08 -13.49 -6.36
C ARG A 101 -4.59 -12.87 -5.07
N ILE A 102 -3.80 -12.01 -4.42
CA ILE A 102 -4.24 -11.26 -3.22
C ILE A 102 -5.50 -10.45 -3.53
N ARG A 103 -5.51 -9.68 -4.63
CA ARG A 103 -6.69 -8.87 -4.99
C ARG A 103 -7.93 -9.75 -5.26
N ALA A 104 -7.79 -10.84 -6.00
CA ALA A 104 -8.92 -11.73 -6.33
C ALA A 104 -9.47 -12.48 -5.11
N GLU A 105 -8.59 -13.01 -4.25
CA GLU A 105 -8.98 -13.71 -3.03
C GLU A 105 -9.58 -12.74 -2.00
N ALA A 106 -9.00 -11.54 -1.85
CA ALA A 106 -9.57 -10.50 -0.99
C ALA A 106 -10.93 -10.00 -1.49
N ALA A 107 -11.11 -9.87 -2.81
CA ALA A 107 -12.41 -9.53 -3.41
C ALA A 107 -13.47 -10.58 -3.07
N THR A 108 -13.10 -11.86 -3.13
CA THR A 108 -13.97 -12.97 -2.76
C THR A 108 -14.29 -12.96 -1.27
N ALA A 109 -13.29 -12.78 -0.40
CA ALA A 109 -13.45 -12.79 1.05
C ALA A 109 -14.26 -11.60 1.59
N THR A 110 -14.14 -10.43 0.96
CA THR A 110 -14.80 -9.19 1.41
C THR A 110 -16.12 -8.90 0.69
N GLY A 111 -16.36 -9.56 -0.46
CA GLY A 111 -17.43 -9.19 -1.39
C GLY A 111 -17.24 -7.83 -2.07
N TRP A 112 -16.04 -7.26 -2.01
CA TRP A 112 -15.72 -5.98 -2.66
C TRP A 112 -15.15 -6.21 -4.06
N PRO A 113 -15.42 -5.32 -5.04
CA PRO A 113 -14.85 -5.47 -6.38
C PRO A 113 -13.32 -5.39 -6.36
N GLN A 114 -12.68 -6.17 -7.24
CA GLN A 114 -11.22 -6.28 -7.29
C GLN A 114 -10.52 -4.93 -7.60
N ASP A 115 -11.16 -4.05 -8.37
CA ASP A 115 -10.67 -2.70 -8.70
C ASP A 115 -10.69 -1.73 -7.50
N ARG A 116 -11.30 -2.13 -6.38
CA ARG A 116 -11.30 -1.40 -5.10
C ARG A 116 -10.26 -1.90 -4.11
N ILE A 117 -9.45 -2.88 -4.51
CA ILE A 117 -8.44 -3.49 -3.65
C ILE A 117 -7.06 -3.13 -4.17
N TRP A 118 -6.39 -2.24 -3.45
CA TRP A 118 -5.06 -1.78 -3.78
C TRP A 118 -4.06 -2.51 -2.88
N VAL A 119 -3.00 -3.04 -3.47
CA VAL A 119 -1.93 -3.75 -2.76
C VAL A 119 -0.65 -2.97 -2.98
N ALA A 120 0.03 -2.58 -1.90
CA ALA A 120 1.22 -1.77 -1.89
C ALA A 120 2.32 -2.40 -1.04
N ALA A 121 3.58 -2.02 -1.28
CA ALA A 121 4.72 -2.41 -0.46
C ALA A 121 5.33 -1.19 0.24
N THR A 122 5.86 -1.38 1.45
CA THR A 122 6.62 -0.32 2.14
C THR A 122 8.01 -0.09 1.54
N HIS A 123 8.49 -1.01 0.71
CA HIS A 123 9.83 -1.00 0.12
C HIS A 123 10.97 -1.28 1.11
N THR A 124 10.72 -2.00 2.21
CA THR A 124 11.82 -2.39 3.11
C THR A 124 12.77 -3.35 2.39
N HIS A 125 14.06 -3.02 2.37
CA HIS A 125 15.12 -3.88 1.82
C HIS A 125 15.60 -4.95 2.82
N ALA A 126 14.92 -5.06 3.96
CA ALA A 126 15.18 -6.05 5.00
C ALA A 126 14.01 -7.04 5.12
N ALA A 127 13.35 -7.38 4.01
CA ALA A 127 12.27 -8.36 3.97
C ALA A 127 12.44 -9.36 2.82
N PRO A 128 11.74 -10.52 2.89
CA PRO A 128 11.88 -11.57 1.89
C PRO A 128 11.60 -11.11 0.47
N ASP A 129 12.38 -11.64 -0.48
CA ASP A 129 12.24 -11.34 -1.90
C ASP A 129 11.04 -12.06 -2.51
N LEU A 130 9.94 -11.32 -2.69
CA LEU A 130 8.76 -11.82 -3.39
C LEU A 130 8.67 -11.38 -4.86
N LEU A 131 9.66 -10.63 -5.37
CA LEU A 131 9.82 -10.37 -6.81
C LEU A 131 10.52 -11.53 -7.50
N GLY A 132 11.53 -12.10 -6.83
CA GLY A 132 12.41 -13.16 -7.31
C GLY A 132 13.70 -12.68 -7.99
N LEU A 133 14.00 -11.38 -7.93
CA LEU A 133 15.24 -10.80 -8.47
C LEU A 133 16.50 -11.14 -7.65
N TRP A 134 16.35 -11.47 -6.37
CA TRP A 134 17.43 -11.64 -5.39
C TRP A 134 17.51 -13.07 -4.83
N GLY A 135 16.92 -14.04 -5.54
CA GLY A 135 16.91 -15.45 -5.15
C GLY A 135 15.56 -15.94 -4.64
N GLY A 136 14.58 -15.05 -4.48
CA GLY A 136 13.20 -15.40 -4.17
C GLY A 136 12.97 -15.95 -2.76
N ALA A 137 11.77 -16.48 -2.57
CA ALA A 137 11.33 -17.09 -1.34
C ALA A 137 10.55 -18.39 -1.63
N PRO A 138 10.55 -19.36 -0.71
CA PRO A 138 9.81 -20.61 -0.87
C PRO A 138 8.30 -20.39 -1.08
N ASP A 139 7.66 -21.26 -1.88
CA ASP A 139 6.22 -21.18 -2.17
C ASP A 139 5.33 -21.20 -0.92
N GLY A 140 5.77 -21.91 0.12
CA GLY A 140 5.10 -21.93 1.43
C GLY A 140 5.03 -20.54 2.05
N TYR A 141 6.11 -19.76 1.96
CA TYR A 141 6.15 -18.39 2.46
C TYR A 141 5.32 -17.44 1.57
N ARG A 142 5.38 -17.58 0.23
CA ARG A 142 4.52 -16.81 -0.69
C ARG A 142 3.04 -17.03 -0.37
N THR A 143 2.66 -18.26 -0.08
CA THR A 143 1.30 -18.64 0.33
C THR A 143 0.91 -18.03 1.68
N LEU A 144 1.79 -18.08 2.68
CA LEU A 144 1.56 -17.43 3.96
C LEU A 144 1.28 -15.93 3.80
N VAL A 145 2.11 -15.22 3.03
CA VAL A 145 1.95 -13.77 2.80
C VAL A 145 0.60 -13.48 2.15
N ARG A 146 0.22 -14.25 1.13
CA ARG A 146 -1.09 -14.14 0.45
C ARG A 146 -2.24 -14.30 1.43
N GLU A 147 -2.26 -15.40 2.18
CA GLU A 147 -3.34 -15.72 3.12
C GLU A 147 -3.47 -14.68 4.22
N ARG A 148 -2.35 -14.18 4.75
CA ARG A 148 -2.33 -13.13 5.79
C ARG A 148 -2.79 -11.78 5.26
N ALA A 149 -2.45 -11.44 4.01
CA ALA A 149 -2.97 -10.24 3.36
C ALA A 149 -4.49 -10.31 3.15
N VAL A 150 -5.02 -11.46 2.71
CA VAL A 150 -6.46 -11.69 2.55
C VAL A 150 -7.19 -11.67 3.90
N ALA A 151 -6.60 -12.25 4.95
CA ALA A 151 -7.15 -12.19 6.31
C ALA A 151 -7.17 -10.75 6.86
N ALA A 152 -6.11 -9.97 6.61
CA ALA A 152 -6.08 -8.55 6.98
C ALA A 152 -7.18 -7.77 6.25
N ALA A 153 -7.34 -8.01 4.94
CA ALA A 153 -8.40 -7.40 4.13
C ALA A 153 -9.79 -7.67 4.70
N GLN A 154 -10.10 -8.94 4.96
CA GLN A 154 -11.39 -9.36 5.51
C GLN A 154 -11.65 -8.71 6.87
N LEU A 155 -10.68 -8.80 7.79
CA LEU A 155 -10.84 -8.25 9.13
C LEU A 155 -10.97 -6.72 9.14
N ALA A 156 -10.29 -6.02 8.23
CA ALA A 156 -10.45 -4.57 8.09
C ALA A 156 -11.87 -4.20 7.64
N VAL A 157 -12.47 -4.94 6.71
CA VAL A 157 -13.85 -4.74 6.27
C VAL A 157 -14.85 -5.08 7.39
N GLU A 158 -14.63 -6.15 8.14
CA GLU A 158 -15.46 -6.53 9.30
C GLU A 158 -15.44 -5.49 10.42
N ARG A 159 -14.36 -4.69 10.50
CA ARG A 159 -14.16 -3.65 11.53
C ARG A 159 -14.59 -2.26 11.09
N LEU A 160 -15.29 -2.11 9.96
CA LEU A 160 -15.77 -0.80 9.50
C LEU A 160 -16.64 -0.13 10.58
N GLU A 161 -16.16 1.01 11.07
CA GLU A 161 -16.86 1.85 12.03
C GLU A 161 -16.95 3.30 11.54
N PRO A 162 -17.95 4.09 11.97
CA PRO A 162 -18.04 5.50 11.60
C PRO A 162 -16.81 6.31 12.04
N VAL A 163 -16.29 7.13 11.14
CA VAL A 163 -15.13 8.00 11.40
C VAL A 163 -15.32 9.41 10.83
N GLU A 164 -14.48 10.33 11.28
CA GLU A 164 -14.13 11.56 10.58
C GLU A 164 -12.81 11.33 9.84
N LEU A 165 -12.71 11.87 8.62
CA LEU A 165 -11.50 11.81 7.81
C LEU A 165 -10.91 13.22 7.69
N ALA A 166 -9.61 13.34 7.95
CA ALA A 166 -8.88 14.58 7.82
C ALA A 166 -7.53 14.37 7.13
N MET A 167 -7.05 15.38 6.43
CA MET A 167 -5.75 15.38 5.77
C MET A 167 -4.90 16.58 6.18
N ALA A 168 -3.60 16.34 6.33
CA ALA A 168 -2.59 17.38 6.38
C ALA A 168 -1.43 17.03 5.44
N SER A 169 -0.66 18.05 5.05
CA SER A 169 0.61 17.88 4.38
C SER A 169 1.56 18.97 4.82
N PHE A 170 2.84 18.64 4.94
CA PHE A 170 3.88 19.58 5.33
C PHE A 170 5.23 19.17 4.75
N ARG A 171 6.19 20.10 4.75
CA ARG A 171 7.55 19.85 4.28
C ARG A 171 8.40 19.26 5.39
N ALA A 172 8.80 18.01 5.25
CA ALA A 172 9.67 17.31 6.18
C ALA A 172 11.13 17.31 5.67
N ARG A 173 11.79 18.47 5.74
CA ARG A 173 13.15 18.67 5.22
C ARG A 173 14.21 17.79 5.92
N GLY A 174 15.26 17.45 5.18
CA GLY A 174 16.44 16.78 5.74
C GLY A 174 16.22 15.33 6.18
N LEU A 175 15.17 14.67 5.68
CA LEU A 175 14.95 13.24 5.92
C LEU A 175 15.48 12.35 4.80
N GLY A 176 15.79 12.90 3.63
CA GLY A 176 16.26 12.14 2.50
C GLY A 176 17.25 12.92 1.66
N GLU A 177 18.23 12.20 1.12
CA GLU A 177 19.22 12.71 0.19
C GLU A 177 19.02 12.07 -1.18
N ASN A 178 19.19 12.87 -2.23
CA ASN A 178 19.04 12.38 -3.59
C ASN A 178 20.32 11.65 -4.01
N ARG A 179 20.25 10.32 -4.18
CA ARG A 179 21.39 9.49 -4.59
C ARG A 179 21.80 9.72 -6.05
N ARG A 180 20.96 10.39 -6.85
CA ARG A 180 21.28 10.84 -8.21
C ARG A 180 22.01 12.20 -8.26
N GLY A 181 22.37 12.76 -7.09
CA GLY A 181 23.16 13.99 -6.99
C GLY A 181 22.40 15.26 -7.34
N TRP A 182 21.06 15.22 -7.30
CA TRP A 182 20.24 16.44 -7.32
C TRP A 182 20.28 17.13 -5.95
N ALA A 183 20.12 18.45 -5.94
CA ALA A 183 20.09 19.23 -4.70
C ALA A 183 18.71 19.22 -4.00
N PHE A 184 17.78 18.37 -4.44
CA PHE A 184 16.40 18.33 -3.95
C PHE A 184 15.86 16.90 -3.93
N THR A 185 14.91 16.68 -3.01
CA THR A 185 14.06 15.49 -2.88
C THR A 185 12.60 15.93 -2.81
N ASP A 186 11.65 15.00 -2.90
CA ASP A 186 10.25 15.29 -2.56
C ASP A 186 10.11 15.34 -1.03
N GLU A 187 10.23 16.54 -0.48
CA GLU A 187 10.12 16.76 0.97
C GLU A 187 8.68 16.74 1.49
N THR A 188 7.69 16.44 0.64
CA THR A 188 6.28 16.42 1.03
C THR A 188 5.99 15.18 1.88
N LEU A 189 5.53 15.40 3.12
CA LEU A 189 4.97 14.35 3.98
C LEU A 189 3.47 14.61 4.12
N SER A 190 2.66 13.66 3.66
CA SER A 190 1.20 13.76 3.69
C SER A 190 0.60 12.75 4.65
N LEU A 191 -0.43 13.17 5.37
CA LEU A 191 -1.16 12.40 6.37
C LEU A 191 -2.63 12.29 5.99
N LEU A 192 -3.19 11.09 6.07
CA LEU A 192 -4.63 10.86 6.08
C LEU A 192 -4.99 10.19 7.42
N VAL A 193 -5.88 10.82 8.19
CA VAL A 193 -6.26 10.35 9.52
C VAL A 193 -7.74 10.03 9.53
N ALA A 194 -8.06 8.79 9.89
CA ALA A 194 -9.41 8.36 10.24
C ALA A 194 -9.51 8.28 11.76
N ARG A 195 -10.42 9.05 12.36
CA ARG A 195 -10.63 9.06 13.81
C ARG A 195 -12.11 8.93 14.15
N ARG A 196 -12.41 8.40 15.34
CA ARG A 196 -13.79 8.43 15.83
C ARG A 196 -14.23 9.89 16.05
N PRO A 197 -15.49 10.25 15.79
CA PRO A 197 -15.98 11.59 16.09
C PRO A 197 -15.72 11.96 17.56
N GLY A 198 -14.93 13.02 17.79
CA GLY A 198 -14.52 13.46 19.13
C GLY A 198 -13.68 12.44 19.93
N GLY A 199 -13.12 11.41 19.27
CA GLY A 199 -12.51 10.27 19.92
C GLY A 199 -11.14 9.88 19.33
N PRO A 200 -10.62 8.70 19.72
CA PRO A 200 -9.28 8.28 19.36
C PRO A 200 -9.15 7.94 17.87
N VAL A 201 -7.90 7.96 17.39
CA VAL A 201 -7.52 7.58 16.04
C VAL A 201 -7.84 6.10 15.79
N VAL A 202 -8.38 5.81 14.60
CA VAL A 202 -8.58 4.45 14.08
C VAL A 202 -7.41 4.08 13.17
N ALA A 203 -7.02 4.98 12.27
CA ALA A 203 -5.89 4.79 11.38
C ALA A 203 -5.19 6.11 11.04
N THR A 204 -3.87 6.05 10.95
CA THR A 204 -3.02 7.12 10.43
C THR A 204 -2.25 6.58 9.22
N LEU A 205 -2.48 7.13 8.05
CA LEU A 205 -1.72 6.83 6.84
C LEU A 205 -0.68 7.93 6.60
N ILE A 206 0.58 7.53 6.52
CA ILE A 206 1.74 8.38 6.26
C ILE A 206 2.25 8.09 4.85
N ASN A 207 2.48 9.14 4.06
CA ASN A 207 3.11 9.05 2.76
C ASN A 207 4.30 10.00 2.67
N ALA A 208 5.48 9.47 2.33
CA ALA A 208 6.70 10.25 2.14
C ALA A 208 7.64 9.58 1.13
N GLY A 209 8.37 10.38 0.35
CA GLY A 209 9.35 9.91 -0.64
C GLY A 209 10.67 9.39 -0.04
N ILE A 210 10.60 8.62 1.05
CA ILE A 210 11.77 8.11 1.77
C ILE A 210 11.66 6.59 1.88
N PRO A 211 12.46 5.83 1.12
CA PRO A 211 12.46 4.37 1.23
C PRO A 211 13.04 3.81 2.56
N PRO A 212 12.57 2.66 3.07
CA PRO A 212 13.14 1.97 4.24
C PRO A 212 14.41 1.20 3.92
N ARG A 213 15.55 1.91 3.98
CA ARG A 213 16.87 1.36 3.61
C ARG A 213 18.01 1.67 4.59
N VAL A 214 17.72 2.10 5.82
CA VAL A 214 18.75 2.50 6.80
C VAL A 214 19.62 1.32 7.25
N LEU A 215 19.09 0.09 7.18
CA LEU A 215 19.84 -1.11 7.57
C LEU A 215 20.98 -1.47 6.61
N GLY A 216 20.94 -0.99 5.37
CA GLY A 216 22.00 -1.21 4.39
C GLY A 216 22.13 -2.65 3.85
N PRO A 217 23.07 -2.87 2.90
CA PRO A 217 23.21 -4.12 2.17
C PRO A 217 23.79 -5.27 3.02
N GLU A 218 24.57 -5.00 4.06
CA GLU A 218 25.15 -6.05 4.90
C GLU A 218 24.13 -6.73 5.84
N ASN A 219 22.94 -6.15 6.00
CA ASN A 219 21.91 -6.71 6.87
C ASN A 219 21.33 -8.01 6.30
N ARG A 220 21.27 -9.03 7.18
CA ARG A 220 20.67 -10.35 6.92
C ARG A 220 19.48 -10.68 7.82
N TRP A 221 19.00 -9.73 8.62
CA TRP A 221 17.87 -9.93 9.53
C TRP A 221 16.60 -9.29 8.99
N ILE A 222 15.47 -9.97 9.17
CA ILE A 222 14.17 -9.48 8.72
C ILE A 222 13.69 -8.34 9.62
N SER A 223 13.28 -7.24 9.00
CA SER A 223 12.84 -6.01 9.66
C SER A 223 12.01 -5.13 8.70
N PRO A 224 11.03 -4.38 9.21
CA PRO A 224 10.41 -3.27 8.49
C PRO A 224 11.31 -2.02 8.39
N ASP A 225 12.58 -2.11 8.79
CA ASP A 225 13.53 -0.99 8.85
C ASP A 225 12.98 0.14 9.76
N TRP A 226 13.29 1.40 9.49
CA TRP A 226 12.87 2.54 10.31
C TRP A 226 11.34 2.69 10.42
N VAL A 227 10.59 2.17 9.43
CA VAL A 227 9.12 2.18 9.41
C VAL A 227 8.53 1.38 10.58
N GLY A 228 9.25 0.38 11.10
CA GLY A 228 8.86 -0.33 12.33
C GLY A 228 8.73 0.61 13.52
N SER A 229 9.80 1.35 13.82
CA SER A 229 9.83 2.30 14.93
C SER A 229 8.90 3.50 14.73
N LEU A 230 8.74 3.98 13.49
CA LEU A 230 7.73 5.01 13.17
C LEU A 230 6.34 4.57 13.62
N ARG A 231 5.92 3.38 13.18
CA ARG A 231 4.57 2.87 13.46
C ARG A 231 4.39 2.57 14.94
N ALA A 232 5.36 1.90 15.57
CA ALA A 232 5.30 1.58 16.99
C ALA A 232 5.13 2.84 17.86
N ALA A 233 5.91 3.89 17.58
CA ALA A 233 5.81 5.15 18.30
C ALA A 233 4.42 5.80 18.13
N LEU A 234 3.93 5.92 16.89
CA LEU A 234 2.63 6.56 16.64
C LEU A 234 1.45 5.76 17.23
N GLU A 235 1.51 4.43 17.16
CA GLU A 235 0.50 3.55 17.73
C GLU A 235 0.50 3.61 19.27
N GLU A 236 1.67 3.78 19.89
CA GLU A 236 1.80 4.01 21.32
C GLU A 236 1.25 5.39 21.74
N TRP A 237 1.58 6.44 21.00
CA TRP A 237 1.24 7.82 21.38
C TRP A 237 -0.21 8.22 21.07
N HIS A 238 -0.79 7.69 19.99
CA HIS A 238 -2.12 8.13 19.51
C HIS A 238 -3.14 6.99 19.36
N GLY A 239 -2.71 5.74 19.51
CA GLY A 239 -3.54 4.57 19.22
C GLY A 239 -3.81 4.38 17.72
N GLY A 240 -4.77 3.51 17.42
CA GLY A 240 -5.11 3.16 16.03
C GLY A 240 -4.02 2.33 15.35
N THR A 241 -4.13 2.20 14.03
CA THR A 241 -3.13 1.51 13.19
C THR A 241 -2.39 2.51 12.30
N ALA A 242 -1.06 2.49 12.34
CA ALA A 242 -0.23 3.35 11.50
C ALA A 242 0.15 2.66 10.17
N PHE A 243 0.03 3.35 9.05
CA PHE A 243 0.39 2.87 7.72
C PHE A 243 1.47 3.76 7.13
N PHE A 244 2.44 3.16 6.45
CA PHE A 244 3.44 3.93 5.71
C PHE A 244 3.40 3.49 4.25
N LEU A 245 3.28 4.44 3.34
CA LEU A 245 3.44 4.21 1.90
C LEU A 245 4.58 5.05 1.36
N THR A 246 5.43 4.41 0.57
CA THR A 246 6.51 5.08 -0.13
C THR A 246 5.94 6.02 -1.19
N GLY A 247 6.38 7.28 -1.13
CA GLY A 247 6.09 8.30 -2.14
C GLY A 247 7.13 8.32 -3.26
N ALA A 248 7.36 9.50 -3.83
CA ALA A 248 8.37 9.70 -4.86
C ALA A 248 9.80 9.66 -4.28
N GLY A 249 10.34 8.44 -4.12
CA GLY A 249 11.60 8.19 -3.45
C GLY A 249 12.55 7.23 -4.16
N GLY A 250 12.32 6.88 -5.44
CA GLY A 250 13.14 5.88 -6.16
C GLY A 250 14.64 6.23 -6.26
N ASP A 251 14.94 7.52 -6.17
CA ASP A 251 16.28 8.11 -6.18
C ASP A 251 16.69 8.71 -4.82
N VAL A 252 16.01 8.35 -3.72
CA VAL A 252 16.24 8.92 -2.39
C VAL A 252 16.83 7.87 -1.45
N VAL A 253 17.88 8.20 -0.72
CA VAL A 253 18.35 7.46 0.48
C VAL A 253 17.88 8.20 1.75
N PRO A 254 17.57 7.50 2.84
CA PRO A 254 17.31 8.16 4.12
C PRO A 254 18.53 8.92 4.63
N ALA A 255 18.34 10.15 5.09
CA ALA A 255 19.37 10.97 5.74
C ALA A 255 19.54 10.59 7.23
N ALA A 256 19.74 9.30 7.51
CA ALA A 256 19.89 8.80 8.87
C ALA A 256 21.27 9.16 9.44
N ALA A 257 21.31 9.57 10.71
CA ALA A 257 22.57 9.95 11.38
C ALA A 257 23.51 8.75 11.65
N ALA A 258 22.97 7.53 11.60
CA ALA A 258 23.70 6.29 11.74
C ALA A 258 23.01 5.19 10.91
N GLU A 259 23.77 4.16 10.54
CA GLU A 259 23.25 2.96 9.88
C GLU A 259 22.87 1.87 10.90
N GLY A 260 22.32 0.77 10.39
CA GLY A 260 21.98 -0.41 11.20
C GLY A 260 20.78 -0.19 12.11
N PHE A 261 20.51 -1.14 13.01
CA PHE A 261 19.26 -1.16 13.79
C PHE A 261 19.05 0.06 14.68
N HIS A 262 20.12 0.55 15.32
CA HIS A 262 20.04 1.77 16.12
C HIS A 262 19.74 2.99 15.24
N GLY A 263 20.40 3.10 14.09
CA GLY A 263 20.15 4.14 13.10
C GLY A 263 18.71 4.14 12.58
N ALA A 264 18.22 2.96 12.18
CA ALA A 264 16.87 2.77 11.69
C ALA A 264 15.83 3.15 12.76
N MET A 265 16.03 2.70 14.01
CA MET A 265 15.16 3.06 15.12
C MET A 265 15.15 4.57 15.38
N ALA A 266 16.32 5.20 15.47
CA ALA A 266 16.43 6.64 15.72
C ALA A 266 15.79 7.45 14.59
N PHE A 267 16.02 7.07 13.34
CA PHE A 267 15.42 7.72 12.18
C PHE A 267 13.90 7.59 12.18
N GLY A 268 13.35 6.40 12.47
CA GLY A 268 11.91 6.21 12.52
C GLY A 268 11.23 6.98 13.67
N ILE A 269 11.89 7.10 14.83
CA ILE A 269 11.41 7.96 15.93
C ILE A 269 11.44 9.44 15.53
N GLU A 270 12.47 9.90 14.83
CA GLU A 270 12.53 11.28 14.34
C GLU A 270 11.39 11.58 13.37
N VAL A 271 11.12 10.68 12.42
CA VAL A 271 9.95 10.81 11.54
C VAL A 271 8.65 10.78 12.34
N ALA A 272 8.54 9.90 13.36
CA ALA A 272 7.36 9.83 14.22
C ALA A 272 7.11 11.15 14.96
N ARG A 273 8.14 11.82 15.48
CA ARG A 273 7.99 13.11 16.18
C ARG A 273 7.41 14.20 15.28
N ARG A 274 7.79 14.23 14.00
CA ARG A 274 7.23 15.18 13.03
C ARG A 274 5.76 14.90 12.74
N VAL A 275 5.38 13.62 12.70
CA VAL A 275 3.99 13.22 12.54
C VAL A 275 3.18 13.50 13.82
N ASP A 276 3.75 13.25 15.01
CA ASP A 276 3.16 13.59 16.31
C ASP A 276 2.86 15.08 16.41
N GLU A 277 3.80 15.96 16.06
CA GLU A 277 3.54 17.42 16.05
C GLU A 277 2.31 17.79 15.21
N ALA A 278 2.16 17.19 14.02
CA ALA A 278 0.99 17.40 13.18
C ALA A 278 -0.30 16.84 13.82
N LEU A 279 -0.24 15.64 14.41
CA LEU A 279 -1.39 14.98 15.03
C LEU A 279 -1.85 15.67 16.31
N GLN A 280 -0.93 16.14 17.16
CA GLN A 280 -1.27 16.96 18.33
C GLN A 280 -2.04 18.21 17.90
N GLY A 281 -1.62 18.86 16.82
CA GLY A 281 -2.34 20.01 16.26
C GLY A 281 -3.77 19.69 15.82
N LEU A 282 -3.99 18.53 15.19
CA LEU A 282 -5.34 18.04 14.84
C LEU A 282 -6.21 17.78 16.07
N LEU A 283 -5.63 17.13 17.09
CA LEU A 283 -6.34 16.69 18.28
C LEU A 283 -6.67 17.85 19.22
N ALA A 284 -5.77 18.82 19.34
CA ALA A 284 -6.00 20.05 20.11
C ALA A 284 -6.91 21.06 19.38
N GLY A 285 -7.03 20.95 18.05
CA GLY A 285 -7.72 21.94 17.22
C GLY A 285 -6.91 23.23 17.02
N GLU A 286 -5.66 23.25 17.45
CA GLU A 286 -4.73 24.37 17.35
C GLU A 286 -3.34 23.84 16.97
N GLY A 287 -2.75 24.34 15.88
CA GLY A 287 -1.44 23.88 15.43
C GLY A 287 -0.95 24.65 14.20
N ALA A 288 0.36 24.58 13.94
CA ALA A 288 0.97 25.25 12.79
C ALA A 288 0.70 24.55 11.45
N ILE A 289 0.42 23.24 11.49
CA ILE A 289 0.14 22.43 10.30
C ILE A 289 -1.38 22.45 10.03
N PRO A 290 -1.83 22.98 8.89
CA PRO A 290 -3.25 23.09 8.59
C PRO A 290 -3.84 21.71 8.25
N TRP A 291 -4.98 21.41 8.88
CA TRP A 291 -5.77 20.21 8.58
C TRP A 291 -7.01 20.55 7.76
N ARG A 292 -7.28 19.74 6.74
CA ARG A 292 -8.51 19.79 5.95
C ARG A 292 -9.41 18.64 6.39
N ALA A 293 -10.55 18.95 6.98
CA ALA A 293 -11.61 17.97 7.17
C ALA A 293 -12.18 17.58 5.81
N LEU A 294 -12.35 16.27 5.58
CA LEU A 294 -12.81 15.74 4.31
C LEU A 294 -14.26 15.30 4.46
N GLU A 295 -15.17 15.93 3.72
CA GLU A 295 -16.58 15.52 3.70
C GLU A 295 -16.73 14.07 3.21
N PRO A 296 -17.76 13.32 3.64
CA PRO A 296 -18.04 11.96 3.18
C PRO A 296 -18.25 11.86 1.66
N HIS A 297 -17.16 11.63 0.94
CA HIS A 297 -17.17 11.37 -0.49
C HIS A 297 -15.90 10.64 -0.89
N LEU A 298 -16.08 9.45 -1.47
CA LEU A 298 -15.00 8.68 -2.05
C LEU A 298 -15.28 8.51 -3.54
N ARG A 299 -14.27 8.66 -4.37
CA ARG A 299 -14.25 8.16 -5.74
C ARG A 299 -12.97 7.36 -5.91
N VAL A 300 -13.08 6.13 -6.39
CA VAL A 300 -11.93 5.33 -6.79
C VAL A 300 -12.04 5.01 -8.28
N SER A 301 -10.95 5.18 -9.00
CA SER A 301 -10.85 4.87 -10.43
C SER A 301 -9.56 4.12 -10.69
N VAL A 302 -9.63 3.10 -11.54
CA VAL A 302 -8.48 2.29 -11.95
C VAL A 302 -8.51 2.21 -13.47
N ALA A 303 -7.34 2.30 -14.09
CA ALA A 303 -7.16 2.10 -15.52
C ALA A 303 -6.01 1.11 -15.76
N GLU A 304 -6.13 0.35 -16.84
CA GLU A 304 -5.03 -0.48 -17.33
C GLU A 304 -3.97 0.39 -18.00
N LEU A 305 -2.72 0.07 -17.72
CA LEU A 305 -1.54 0.67 -18.33
C LEU A 305 -0.73 -0.45 -18.98
N VAL A 306 -0.49 -0.32 -20.28
CA VAL A 306 0.36 -1.24 -21.05
C VAL A 306 1.72 -0.58 -21.26
N LEU A 307 2.78 -1.23 -20.79
CA LEU A 307 4.15 -0.72 -20.87
C LEU A 307 4.99 -1.63 -21.77
N PRO A 308 5.77 -1.07 -22.72
CA PRO A 308 6.76 -1.85 -23.44
C PRO A 308 7.89 -2.26 -22.48
N VAL A 309 8.31 -3.52 -22.58
CA VAL A 309 9.48 -4.03 -21.86
C VAL A 309 10.68 -3.98 -22.81
N GLN A 310 11.54 -2.99 -22.62
CA GLN A 310 12.70 -2.71 -23.46
C GLN A 310 14.02 -3.15 -22.79
N SER A 311 14.01 -3.37 -21.47
CA SER A 311 15.19 -3.82 -20.72
C SER A 311 15.49 -5.30 -21.00
N PRO A 312 16.66 -5.64 -21.59
CA PRO A 312 17.05 -7.03 -21.82
C PRO A 312 17.18 -7.81 -20.51
N ALA A 313 17.67 -7.18 -19.45
CA ALA A 313 17.83 -7.81 -18.14
C ALA A 313 16.48 -8.22 -17.52
N VAL A 314 15.46 -7.37 -17.68
CA VAL A 314 14.09 -7.70 -17.24
C VAL A 314 13.52 -8.85 -18.06
N LEU A 315 13.67 -8.81 -19.40
CA LEU A 315 13.20 -9.90 -20.27
C LEU A 315 13.85 -11.23 -19.91
N GLU A 316 15.18 -11.24 -19.73
CA GLU A 316 15.92 -12.44 -19.33
C GLU A 316 15.46 -12.95 -17.96
N ALA A 317 15.23 -12.06 -16.99
CA ALA A 317 14.75 -12.44 -15.67
C ALA A 317 13.35 -13.08 -15.71
N VAL A 318 12.46 -12.59 -16.57
CA VAL A 318 11.12 -13.16 -16.75
C VAL A 318 11.20 -14.50 -17.52
N GLU A 319 11.98 -14.58 -18.59
CA GLU A 319 12.18 -15.81 -19.37
C GLU A 319 12.81 -16.94 -18.53
N ALA A 320 13.73 -16.59 -17.63
CA ALA A 320 14.32 -17.51 -16.68
C ALA A 320 13.38 -17.90 -15.51
N GLY A 321 12.15 -17.37 -15.48
CA GLY A 321 11.18 -17.62 -14.41
C GLY A 321 11.57 -17.00 -13.06
N ARG A 322 12.53 -16.07 -13.04
CA ARG A 322 12.96 -15.37 -11.81
C ARG A 322 11.95 -14.32 -11.40
N VAL A 323 11.24 -13.68 -12.35
CA VAL A 323 10.24 -12.64 -12.05
C VAL A 323 8.90 -12.99 -12.68
N GLY A 324 7.84 -12.97 -11.87
CA GLY A 324 6.46 -13.28 -12.28
C GLY A 324 5.73 -12.12 -12.96
N TYR A 325 6.27 -11.61 -14.09
CA TYR A 325 5.55 -10.62 -14.92
C TYR A 325 4.71 -11.30 -16.00
N ARG A 326 3.49 -10.80 -16.20
CA ARG A 326 2.60 -11.26 -17.26
C ARG A 326 2.92 -10.50 -18.54
N LEU A 327 3.82 -11.09 -19.32
CA LEU A 327 4.18 -10.53 -20.62
C LEU A 327 3.07 -10.75 -21.65
N GLY A 328 2.80 -9.71 -22.42
CA GLY A 328 1.94 -9.70 -23.59
C GLY A 328 2.70 -9.22 -24.82
N ARG A 329 1.95 -8.99 -25.91
CA ARG A 329 2.47 -8.38 -27.13
C ARG A 329 1.54 -7.29 -27.63
N THR A 330 2.11 -6.19 -28.12
CA THR A 330 1.39 -5.15 -28.84
C THR A 330 2.16 -4.83 -30.12
N GLY A 331 1.65 -5.36 -31.24
CA GLY A 331 2.44 -5.43 -32.48
C GLY A 331 3.72 -6.25 -32.25
N ASP A 332 4.87 -5.64 -32.55
CA ASP A 332 6.18 -6.29 -32.39
C ASP A 332 6.79 -6.13 -30.99
N LEU A 333 6.20 -5.30 -30.13
CA LEU A 333 6.71 -5.02 -28.79
C LEU A 333 6.26 -6.07 -27.80
N VAL A 334 7.19 -6.54 -26.96
CA VAL A 334 6.88 -7.25 -25.71
C VAL A 334 6.37 -6.22 -24.71
N THR A 335 5.25 -6.50 -24.07
CA THR A 335 4.60 -5.57 -23.15
C THR A 335 4.29 -6.23 -21.81
N VAL A 336 4.07 -5.42 -20.79
CA VAL A 336 3.49 -5.82 -19.51
C VAL A 336 2.27 -4.94 -19.24
N THR A 337 1.17 -5.54 -18.79
CA THR A 337 -0.04 -4.82 -18.40
C THR A 337 -0.12 -4.71 -16.88
N THR A 338 -0.40 -3.53 -16.38
CA THR A 338 -0.56 -3.22 -14.96
C THR A 338 -1.72 -2.25 -14.74
N TRP A 339 -1.96 -1.84 -13.50
CA TRP A 339 -2.98 -0.88 -13.11
C TRP A 339 -2.36 0.40 -12.58
N VAL A 340 -2.99 1.52 -12.93
CA VAL A 340 -2.84 2.81 -12.25
C VAL A 340 -4.19 3.22 -11.68
N GLY A 341 -4.18 3.94 -10.57
CA GLY A 341 -5.37 4.24 -9.81
C GLY A 341 -5.36 5.67 -9.27
N ARG A 342 -6.57 6.24 -9.14
CA ARG A 342 -6.84 7.50 -8.48
C ARG A 342 -7.90 7.29 -7.41
N ALA A 343 -7.65 7.79 -6.21
CA ALA A 343 -8.65 7.89 -5.15
C ALA A 343 -8.81 9.36 -4.77
N THR A 344 -10.05 9.85 -4.81
CA THR A 344 -10.41 11.19 -4.36
C THR A 344 -11.20 11.06 -3.06
N PHE A 345 -10.74 11.74 -2.02
CA PHE A 345 -11.39 11.82 -0.71
C PHE A 345 -11.91 13.23 -0.48
N GLY A 346 -13.20 13.37 -0.15
CA GLY A 346 -13.86 14.67 -0.02
C GLY A 346 -14.29 15.28 -1.36
N ARG A 347 -14.88 16.48 -1.30
CA ARG A 347 -15.37 17.23 -2.46
C ARG A 347 -14.83 18.66 -2.47
N GLY A 348 -15.00 19.33 -3.61
CA GLY A 348 -14.65 20.74 -3.75
C GLY A 348 -13.17 21.00 -3.50
N ASP A 349 -12.87 22.16 -2.93
CA ASP A 349 -11.49 22.62 -2.74
C ASP A 349 -10.76 21.88 -1.62
N ALA A 350 -11.49 21.32 -0.65
CA ALA A 350 -10.90 20.59 0.47
C ALA A 350 -10.41 19.18 0.09
N ARG A 351 -10.77 18.68 -1.11
CA ARG A 351 -10.52 17.28 -1.49
C ARG A 351 -9.04 16.91 -1.51
N ALA A 352 -8.78 15.66 -1.17
CA ALA A 352 -7.48 15.01 -1.24
C ALA A 352 -7.47 13.99 -2.37
N GLU A 353 -6.33 13.79 -3.00
CA GLU A 353 -6.18 12.81 -4.08
C GLU A 353 -4.95 11.93 -3.84
N ALA A 354 -5.08 10.65 -4.16
CA ALA A 354 -3.99 9.69 -4.19
C ALA A 354 -3.85 9.10 -5.59
N LEU A 355 -2.62 9.00 -6.08
CA LEU A 355 -2.28 8.34 -7.35
C LEU A 355 -1.37 7.14 -7.07
N THR A 356 -1.69 6.00 -7.67
CA THR A 356 -0.88 4.78 -7.53
C THR A 356 0.16 4.66 -8.63
N ILE A 357 1.36 4.20 -8.28
CA ILE A 357 2.45 3.96 -9.21
C ILE A 357 2.83 2.47 -9.14
N PRO A 358 2.83 1.73 -10.26
CA PRO A 358 3.17 0.31 -10.31
C PRO A 358 4.68 0.07 -10.28
N GLY A 359 5.40 0.76 -9.40
CA GLY A 359 6.85 0.76 -9.27
C GLY A 359 7.34 1.93 -8.43
N GLU A 360 8.66 2.16 -8.47
CA GLU A 360 9.28 3.32 -7.85
C GLU A 360 9.24 4.50 -8.80
N VAL A 361 8.94 5.71 -8.30
CA VAL A 361 9.09 6.93 -9.10
C VAL A 361 10.17 7.81 -8.50
N VAL A 362 11.03 8.34 -9.35
CA VAL A 362 12.09 9.27 -8.96
C VAL A 362 11.50 10.63 -8.56
N THR A 363 12.24 11.36 -7.73
CA THR A 363 11.86 12.65 -7.16
C THR A 363 11.27 13.60 -8.20
N ARG A 364 12.00 13.84 -9.30
CA ARG A 364 11.62 14.86 -10.29
C ARG A 364 10.30 14.53 -10.98
N MET A 365 10.14 13.27 -11.38
CA MET A 365 8.88 12.79 -11.97
C MET A 365 7.74 12.79 -10.94
N GLY A 366 8.02 12.43 -9.68
CA GLY A 366 7.04 12.52 -8.59
C GLY A 366 6.48 13.93 -8.41
N ILE A 367 7.34 14.95 -8.43
CA ILE A 367 6.92 16.37 -8.36
C ILE A 367 6.03 16.73 -9.56
N GLN A 368 6.32 16.22 -10.75
CA GLN A 368 5.44 16.41 -11.92
C GLN A 368 4.08 15.73 -11.73
N ILE A 369 4.05 14.48 -11.22
CA ILE A 369 2.82 13.74 -10.95
C ILE A 369 1.94 14.45 -9.91
N ARG A 370 2.52 15.07 -8.87
CA ARG A 370 1.76 15.89 -7.92
C ARG A 370 0.98 17.01 -8.61
N GLY A 371 1.51 17.56 -9.71
CA GLY A 371 0.83 18.57 -10.52
C GLY A 371 -0.43 18.07 -11.25
N LEU A 372 -0.68 16.76 -11.31
CA LEU A 372 -1.91 16.16 -11.85
C LEU A 372 -3.07 16.16 -10.84
N MET A 373 -2.76 16.37 -9.56
CA MET A 373 -3.74 16.40 -8.48
C MET A 373 -4.29 17.82 -8.29
N HIS A 374 -5.49 17.92 -7.73
CA HIS A 374 -6.10 19.21 -7.39
C HIS A 374 -5.22 20.04 -6.46
N HIS A 375 -4.60 19.37 -5.47
CA HIS A 375 -3.57 19.95 -4.64
C HIS A 375 -2.29 19.11 -4.74
N PRO A 376 -1.12 19.75 -4.88
CA PRO A 376 0.16 19.04 -4.95
C PRO A 376 0.49 18.28 -3.64
N ASP A 377 -0.20 18.63 -2.56
CA ASP A 377 -0.13 18.01 -1.24
C ASP A 377 -0.67 16.57 -1.18
N GLY A 378 -1.25 16.04 -2.27
CA GLY A 378 -1.84 14.70 -2.31
C GLY A 378 -0.84 13.56 -2.10
N PHE A 379 -1.27 12.33 -2.39
CA PHE A 379 -0.52 11.13 -2.07
C PHE A 379 0.01 10.45 -3.33
N ILE A 380 1.29 10.07 -3.32
CA ILE A 380 1.87 9.19 -4.33
C ILE A 380 2.05 7.84 -3.66
N PHE A 381 1.32 6.82 -4.10
CA PHE A 381 1.47 5.46 -3.60
C PHE A 381 2.34 4.68 -4.57
N SER A 382 3.66 4.79 -4.39
CA SER A 382 4.60 3.95 -5.12
C SER A 382 4.47 2.48 -4.73
N LEU A 383 4.93 1.60 -5.62
CA LEU A 383 4.90 0.15 -5.45
C LEU A 383 3.49 -0.39 -5.17
N THR A 384 2.50 0.21 -5.82
CA THR A 384 1.08 -0.14 -5.68
C THR A 384 0.54 -0.79 -6.94
N HIS A 385 -0.30 -1.79 -6.76
CA HIS A 385 -0.74 -2.79 -7.75
C HIS A 385 0.34 -3.77 -8.17
N ASP A 386 1.51 -3.30 -8.58
CA ASP A 386 2.65 -4.12 -9.03
C ASP A 386 4.00 -3.42 -8.69
N THR A 387 5.11 -4.15 -8.84
CA THR A 387 6.48 -3.62 -8.72
C THR A 387 7.24 -3.79 -10.03
N LEU A 388 7.19 -2.77 -10.90
CA LEU A 388 7.77 -2.78 -12.25
C LEU A 388 9.02 -1.90 -12.37
N GLY A 389 9.89 -1.98 -11.36
CA GLY A 389 11.14 -1.23 -11.36
C GLY A 389 10.95 0.28 -11.23
N VAL A 390 11.87 1.04 -11.83
CA VAL A 390 11.93 2.50 -11.67
C VAL A 390 11.33 3.25 -12.87
N PHE A 391 10.52 4.25 -12.58
CA PHE A 391 9.95 5.21 -13.53
C PHE A 391 10.70 6.54 -13.45
N LEU A 392 11.26 6.95 -14.59
CA LEU A 392 11.97 8.22 -14.76
C LEU A 392 11.25 9.08 -15.80
N SER A 393 11.29 10.40 -15.62
CA SER A 393 10.87 11.31 -16.69
C SER A 393 11.86 11.22 -17.85
N TRP A 394 11.39 11.47 -19.08
CA TRP A 394 12.24 11.35 -20.27
C TRP A 394 13.47 12.26 -20.19
N ASP A 395 13.32 13.48 -19.69
CA ASP A 395 14.42 14.42 -19.53
C ASP A 395 15.42 13.97 -18.45
N GLU A 396 14.98 13.27 -17.40
CA GLU A 396 15.88 12.72 -16.39
C GLU A 396 16.65 11.51 -16.92
N TRP A 397 15.99 10.62 -17.67
CA TRP A 397 16.63 9.49 -18.35
C TRP A 397 17.82 9.95 -19.21
N MET A 398 17.63 11.04 -19.95
CA MET A 398 18.66 11.58 -20.85
C MET A 398 19.87 12.18 -20.12
N THR A 399 19.83 12.34 -18.80
CA THR A 399 20.98 12.85 -18.04
C THR A 399 22.07 11.80 -17.81
N GLY A 400 21.73 10.51 -17.83
CA GLY A 400 22.65 9.39 -17.58
C GLY A 400 23.42 9.49 -16.26
N ARG A 401 22.84 10.14 -15.25
CA ARG A 401 23.48 10.35 -13.95
C ARG A 401 23.72 9.02 -13.23
N HIS A 402 24.79 8.97 -12.42
CA HIS A 402 25.15 7.84 -11.55
C HIS A 402 25.17 6.49 -12.27
N GLY A 403 25.82 6.43 -13.43
CA GLY A 403 26.09 5.16 -14.09
C GLY A 403 24.87 4.44 -14.66
N HIS A 404 23.72 5.12 -14.77
CA HIS A 404 22.45 4.55 -15.24
C HIS A 404 21.82 3.52 -14.28
N ASP A 405 22.12 3.58 -12.97
CA ASP A 405 21.62 2.60 -12.00
C ASP A 405 20.08 2.52 -12.00
N GLU A 406 19.36 3.63 -11.88
CA GLU A 406 17.90 3.61 -11.94
C GLU A 406 17.35 3.21 -13.32
N GLU A 407 18.01 3.62 -14.40
CA GLU A 407 17.65 3.25 -15.78
C GLU A 407 17.80 1.73 -16.02
N ALA A 408 18.81 1.09 -15.42
CA ALA A 408 19.03 -0.35 -15.51
C ALA A 408 17.90 -1.16 -14.86
N HIS A 409 17.25 -0.59 -13.84
CA HIS A 409 16.10 -1.16 -13.15
C HIS A 409 14.76 -0.73 -13.75
N SER A 410 14.75 0.00 -14.86
CA SER A 410 13.52 0.44 -15.53
C SER A 410 13.07 -0.55 -16.61
N LEU A 411 11.78 -0.56 -16.93
CA LEU A 411 11.28 -1.27 -18.12
C LEU A 411 11.76 -0.63 -19.43
N GLY A 412 12.08 0.67 -19.42
CA GLY A 412 12.59 1.38 -20.59
C GLY A 412 12.30 2.87 -20.59
N ILE A 413 12.93 3.59 -21.53
CA ILE A 413 12.93 5.05 -21.63
C ILE A 413 11.53 5.68 -21.70
N ASN A 414 10.55 4.96 -22.26
CA ASN A 414 9.18 5.47 -22.44
C ASN A 414 8.27 5.21 -21.23
N GLY A 415 8.73 4.44 -20.24
CA GLY A 415 7.89 4.00 -19.11
C GLY A 415 7.29 5.18 -18.35
N GLY A 416 8.10 6.20 -18.04
CA GLY A 416 7.63 7.38 -17.31
C GLY A 416 6.64 8.23 -18.10
N VAL A 417 6.85 8.40 -19.41
CA VAL A 417 5.93 9.18 -20.26
C VAL A 417 4.56 8.51 -20.33
N LEU A 418 4.52 7.19 -20.53
CA LEU A 418 3.28 6.42 -20.59
C LEU A 418 2.55 6.40 -19.25
N LEU A 419 3.29 6.25 -18.15
CA LEU A 419 2.73 6.35 -16.80
C LEU A 419 2.08 7.72 -16.57
N TYR A 420 2.78 8.81 -16.88
CA TYR A 420 2.24 10.16 -16.71
C TYR A 420 0.96 10.39 -17.53
N GLN A 421 0.95 9.92 -18.78
CA GLN A 421 -0.24 10.00 -19.66
C GLN A 421 -1.43 9.22 -19.08
N ALA A 422 -1.20 7.99 -18.60
CA ALA A 422 -2.24 7.17 -18.01
C ALA A 422 -2.81 7.82 -16.72
N LEU A 423 -1.95 8.35 -15.85
CA LEU A 423 -2.39 9.06 -14.64
C LEU A 423 -3.17 10.33 -14.94
N SER A 424 -2.80 11.06 -16.00
CA SER A 424 -3.49 12.26 -16.47
C SER A 424 -4.88 11.97 -17.02
N ALA A 425 -5.10 10.77 -17.53
CA ALA A 425 -6.37 10.33 -18.10
C ALA A 425 -7.36 9.76 -17.06
N LEU A 426 -6.93 9.55 -15.80
CA LEU A 426 -7.79 9.07 -14.73
C LEU A 426 -8.83 10.13 -14.32
N PRO A 427 -10.12 9.75 -14.16
CA PRO A 427 -11.23 10.67 -13.89
C PRO A 427 -11.46 11.03 -12.42
#